data_AF-A0A343B768-F1
#
_entry.id   AF-A0A343B768-F1
#
_cell.length_a   1.000
_cell.length_b   1.000
_cell.length_c   1.000
_cell.angle_alpha   90.00
_cell.angle_beta   90.00
_cell.angle_gamma   90.00
#
_symmetry.space_group_name_H-M   'P 1'
#
loop_
_entity.id
_entity.type
_entity.pdbx_description
1 polymer ?
#
loop_
_entity_poly.entity_id
_entity_poly.type
_entity_poly.pdbx_seq_one_letter_code
_entity_poly.pdbx_strand_id
1 'polypeptide(L)'
;MLFAFLLLSFFLSVSLSMFKTPSSMAAAIVFLSGVMVSIMGLVSSYWFSYVLFLVYVGGLLVMFIYVCLVSSNFPFKLNFSQGLFGLGLSVVLLTSVSSPELKSILGSSSWSAGSDLLEEKNLSLFLFLAVLLLVMLLVVVRSSGTGSLKIGS
;
A
#
# COMPACT_ATOMS: atom_id res chain seq x y z
N MET A 1 1.98 -17.27 -13.04
CA MET A 1 2.28 -16.70 -11.71
C MET A 1 1.74 -15.28 -11.57
N LEU A 2 2.16 -14.33 -12.41
CA LEU A 2 1.68 -12.94 -12.35
C LEU A 2 0.16 -12.79 -12.47
N PHE A 3 -0.48 -13.55 -13.38
CA PHE A 3 -1.95 -13.56 -13.51
C PHE A 3 -2.69 -14.01 -12.24
N ALA A 4 -2.13 -14.96 -11.50
CA ALA A 4 -2.71 -15.42 -10.23
C ALA A 4 -2.58 -14.35 -9.14
N PHE A 5 -1.43 -13.65 -9.08
CA PHE A 5 -1.25 -12.52 -8.17
C PHE A 5 -2.16 -11.33 -8.55
N LEU A 6 -2.36 -11.06 -9.84
CA LEU A 6 -3.31 -10.03 -10.30
C LEU A 6 -4.75 -10.37 -9.90
N LEU A 7 -5.19 -11.61 -10.14
CA LEU A 7 -6.51 -12.07 -9.72
C LEU A 7 -6.69 -11.92 -8.21
N LEU A 8 -5.69 -12.31 -7.42
CA LEU A 8 -5.70 -12.15 -5.97
C LEU A 8 -5.78 -10.67 -5.56
N SER A 9 -5.04 -9.78 -6.22
CA SER A 9 -5.06 -8.34 -5.94
C SER A 9 -6.42 -7.70 -6.22
N PHE A 10 -7.06 -8.08 -7.32
CA PHE A 10 -8.41 -7.61 -7.67
C PHE A 10 -9.46 -8.15 -6.71
N PHE A 11 -9.34 -9.41 -6.30
CA PHE A 11 -10.24 -9.97 -5.30
C PHE A 11 -10.12 -9.23 -3.96
N LEU A 12 -8.90 -8.98 -3.50
CA LEU A 12 -8.64 -8.24 -2.27
C LEU A 12 -9.15 -6.80 -2.32
N SER A 13 -8.93 -6.09 -3.43
CA SER A 13 -9.40 -4.71 -3.57
C SER A 13 -10.93 -4.62 -3.53
N VAL A 14 -11.64 -5.54 -4.20
CA VAL A 14 -13.11 -5.60 -4.14
C VAL A 14 -13.57 -5.96 -2.72
N SER A 15 -12.88 -6.88 -2.05
CA SER A 15 -13.22 -7.28 -0.70
C SER A 15 -13.12 -6.13 0.32
N LEU A 16 -12.28 -5.10 0.09
CA LEU A 16 -12.17 -3.92 0.96
C LEU A 16 -13.54 -3.24 1.19
N SER A 17 -14.37 -3.18 0.16
CA SER A 17 -15.71 -2.58 0.25
C SER A 17 -16.72 -3.40 1.08
N MET A 18 -16.41 -4.68 1.33
CA MET A 18 -17.29 -5.61 2.04
C MET A 18 -17.04 -5.64 3.55
N PHE A 19 -15.86 -5.19 4.01
CA PHE A 19 -15.51 -5.15 5.42
C PHE A 19 -16.20 -3.98 6.13
N LYS A 20 -16.94 -4.29 7.21
CA LYS A 20 -17.64 -3.27 8.02
C LYS A 20 -16.84 -2.78 9.21
N THR A 21 -15.86 -3.55 9.67
CA THR A 21 -15.05 -3.22 10.85
C THR A 21 -13.70 -2.63 10.41
N PRO A 22 -13.24 -1.56 11.07
CA PRO A 22 -11.98 -0.90 10.71
C PRO A 22 -10.77 -1.82 10.88
N SER A 23 -10.78 -2.70 11.88
CA SER A 23 -9.71 -3.69 12.11
C SER A 23 -9.58 -4.69 10.97
N SER A 24 -10.70 -5.22 10.47
CA SER A 24 -10.68 -6.18 9.37
C SER A 24 -10.35 -5.51 8.04
N MET A 25 -10.78 -4.26 7.83
CA MET A 25 -10.37 -3.48 6.67
C MET A 25 -8.86 -3.21 6.69
N ALA A 26 -8.29 -2.83 7.85
CA ALA A 26 -6.85 -2.62 8.00
C ALA A 26 -6.04 -3.90 7.72
N ALA A 27 -6.49 -5.06 8.23
CA ALA A 27 -5.86 -6.35 7.94
C ALA A 27 -5.88 -6.68 6.44
N ALA A 28 -7.00 -6.45 5.76
CA ALA A 28 -7.13 -6.68 4.32
C ALA A 28 -6.21 -5.75 3.51
N ILE A 29 -6.01 -4.50 3.94
CA ILE A 29 -5.08 -3.55 3.31
C ILE A 29 -3.62 -4.01 3.46
N VAL A 30 -3.22 -4.50 4.64
CA VAL A 30 -1.88 -5.06 4.83
C VAL A 30 -1.64 -6.22 3.87
N PHE A 31 -2.59 -7.15 3.75
CA PHE A 31 -2.45 -8.27 2.83
C PHE A 31 -2.44 -7.84 1.35
N LEU A 32 -3.30 -6.89 0.96
CA LEU A 32 -3.29 -6.30 -0.38
C LEU A 32 -1.93 -5.65 -0.69
N SER A 33 -1.36 -4.90 0.26
CA SER A 33 -0.05 -4.27 0.07
C SER A 33 1.07 -5.30 -0.15
N GLY A 34 1.05 -6.42 0.58
CA GLY A 34 2.00 -7.52 0.37
C GLY A 34 1.90 -8.15 -1.02
N VAL A 35 0.66 -8.36 -1.52
CA VAL A 35 0.43 -8.88 -2.88
C VAL A 35 0.87 -7.87 -3.95
N MET A 36 0.65 -6.57 -3.73
CA MET A 36 1.11 -5.54 -4.68
C MET A 36 2.64 -5.45 -4.73
N VAL A 37 3.32 -5.56 -3.59
CA VAL A 37 4.79 -5.54 -3.53
C VAL A 37 5.39 -6.77 -4.24
N SER A 38 4.75 -7.94 -4.12
CA SER A 38 5.21 -9.14 -4.84
C SER A 38 5.01 -9.03 -6.36
N ILE A 39 3.92 -8.39 -6.82
CA ILE A 39 3.74 -8.06 -8.24
C ILE A 39 4.85 -7.12 -8.72
N MET A 40 5.18 -6.08 -7.95
CA MET A 40 6.26 -5.15 -8.31
C MET A 40 7.63 -5.83 -8.39
N GLY A 41 7.90 -6.80 -7.53
CA GLY A 41 9.13 -7.61 -7.61
C GLY A 41 9.21 -8.46 -8.86
N LEU A 42 8.08 -8.97 -9.35
CA LEU A 42 8.02 -9.75 -10.60
C LEU A 42 8.18 -8.89 -11.86
N VAL A 43 7.76 -7.61 -11.82
CA VAL A 43 7.80 -6.76 -13.03
C VAL A 43 9.03 -5.86 -13.12
N SER A 44 9.50 -5.30 -12.01
CA SER A 44 10.56 -4.27 -11.99
C SER A 44 11.93 -4.84 -11.62
N SER A 45 12.33 -4.73 -10.36
CA SER A 45 13.53 -5.30 -9.78
C SER A 45 13.26 -5.77 -8.36
N TYR A 46 13.92 -6.86 -7.95
CA TYR A 46 13.79 -7.41 -6.60
C TYR A 46 14.24 -6.41 -5.52
N TRP A 47 15.29 -5.62 -5.80
CA TRP A 47 15.80 -4.62 -4.87
C TRP A 47 14.75 -3.55 -4.55
N PHE A 48 14.04 -3.05 -5.57
CA PHE A 48 12.98 -2.07 -5.36
C PHE A 48 11.78 -2.67 -4.59
N SER A 49 11.42 -3.92 -4.88
CA SER A 49 10.37 -4.64 -4.14
C SER A 49 10.71 -4.81 -2.65
N TYR A 50 11.97 -5.07 -2.29
CA TYR A 50 12.39 -5.12 -0.88
C TYR A 50 12.24 -3.76 -0.17
N VAL A 51 12.59 -2.66 -0.82
CA VAL A 51 12.38 -1.32 -0.26
C VAL A 51 10.89 -1.03 -0.07
N LEU A 52 10.07 -1.36 -1.08
CA LEU A 52 8.61 -1.21 -0.98
C LEU A 52 8.01 -2.08 0.13
N PHE A 53 8.50 -3.31 0.31
CA PHE A 53 8.06 -4.18 1.41
C PHE A 53 8.29 -3.52 2.76
N LEU A 54 9.49 -2.99 3.01
CA LEU A 54 9.83 -2.35 4.29
C LEU A 54 8.98 -1.11 4.56
N VAL A 55 8.80 -0.24 3.57
CA VAL A 55 8.08 1.02 3.76
C VAL A 55 6.57 0.80 3.85
N TYR A 56 5.97 0.04 2.92
CA TYR A 56 4.53 -0.18 2.90
C TYR A 56 4.07 -1.15 3.98
N VAL A 57 4.66 -2.35 4.06
CA VAL A 57 4.22 -3.34 5.06
C VAL A 57 4.66 -2.89 6.45
N GLY A 58 5.88 -2.37 6.62
CA GLY A 58 6.35 -1.86 7.91
C GLY A 58 5.51 -0.68 8.44
N GLY A 59 5.22 0.31 7.60
CA GLY A 59 4.40 1.46 7.99
C GLY A 59 2.94 1.10 8.30
N LEU A 60 2.34 0.22 7.48
CA LEU A 60 0.96 -0.23 7.70
C LEU A 60 0.82 -1.12 8.94
N LEU A 61 1.86 -1.88 9.32
CA LEU A 61 1.83 -2.69 10.55
C LEU A 61 1.74 -1.83 11.82
N VAL A 62 2.40 -0.68 11.86
CA VAL A 62 2.29 0.26 13.00
C VAL A 62 0.87 0.81 13.11
N MET A 63 0.29 1.23 11.98
CA MET A 63 -1.11 1.68 11.92
C MET A 63 -2.09 0.56 12.29
N PHE A 64 -1.82 -0.67 11.86
CA PHE A 64 -2.65 -1.83 12.17
C PHE A 64 -2.73 -2.10 13.68
N ILE A 65 -1.59 -2.07 14.38
CA ILE A 65 -1.57 -2.25 15.85
C ILE A 65 -2.36 -1.13 16.52
N TYR A 66 -2.23 0.12 16.07
CA TYR A 66 -2.99 1.25 16.61
C TYR A 66 -4.51 1.04 16.48
N VAL A 67 -4.99 0.65 15.30
CA VAL A 67 -6.44 0.42 15.06
C VAL A 67 -6.96 -0.76 15.88
N CYS A 68 -6.20 -1.84 16.00
CA CYS A 68 -6.58 -3.01 16.79
C CYS A 68 -6.66 -2.71 18.29
N LEU A 69 -5.86 -1.76 18.80
CA LEU A 69 -5.93 -1.34 20.21
C LEU A 69 -7.12 -0.43 20.50
N VAL A 70 -7.56 0.37 19.53
CA VAL A 70 -8.68 1.32 19.69
C VAL A 70 -10.03 0.67 19.40
N SER A 71 -10.10 -0.26 18.45
CA SER A 71 -11.37 -0.88 18.05
C SER A 71 -11.75 -2.04 18.95
N SER A 72 -12.99 -2.08 19.44
CA SER A 72 -13.57 -3.27 20.05
C SER A 72 -13.65 -4.41 19.02
N ASN A 73 -13.15 -5.59 19.37
CA ASN A 73 -13.18 -6.80 18.54
C ASN A 73 -14.62 -7.29 18.28
N PHE A 74 -15.31 -6.69 17.33
CA PHE A 74 -16.60 -7.21 16.86
C PHE A 74 -16.39 -8.48 16.03
N PRO A 75 -17.25 -9.51 16.20
CA PRO A 75 -17.11 -10.75 15.46
C PRO A 75 -17.28 -10.51 13.97
N PHE A 76 -16.37 -11.11 13.20
CA PHE A 76 -16.31 -10.93 11.77
C PHE A 76 -17.44 -11.70 11.07
N LYS A 77 -18.46 -10.99 10.58
CA LYS A 77 -19.57 -11.59 9.82
C LYS A 77 -19.26 -11.57 8.33
N LEU A 78 -18.70 -12.66 7.82
CA LEU A 78 -18.53 -12.87 6.38
C LEU A 78 -19.82 -13.39 5.76
N ASN A 79 -20.35 -12.66 4.80
CA ASN A 79 -21.42 -13.16 3.94
C ASN A 79 -20.78 -13.87 2.74
N PHE A 80 -20.95 -15.19 2.67
CA PHE A 80 -20.40 -16.00 1.57
C PHE A 80 -20.90 -15.54 0.19
N SER A 81 -22.15 -15.08 0.10
CA SER A 81 -22.72 -14.49 -1.12
C SER A 81 -21.95 -13.25 -1.60
N GLN A 82 -21.51 -12.40 -0.68
CA GLN A 82 -20.72 -11.21 -1.03
C GLN A 82 -19.32 -11.63 -1.51
N GLY A 83 -18.69 -12.61 -0.85
CA GLY A 83 -17.40 -13.15 -1.30
C GLY A 83 -17.45 -13.74 -2.72
N LEU A 84 -18.52 -14.48 -3.04
CA LEU A 84 -18.71 -15.07 -4.36
C LEU A 84 -18.94 -13.99 -5.45
N PHE A 85 -19.72 -12.95 -5.12
CA PHE A 85 -19.87 -11.79 -6.00
C PHE A 85 -18.53 -11.07 -6.25
N GLY A 86 -17.71 -10.91 -5.20
CA GLY A 86 -16.38 -10.31 -5.30
C GLY A 86 -15.45 -11.13 -6.20
N LEU A 87 -15.49 -12.46 -6.11
CA LEU A 87 -14.74 -13.34 -7.02
C LEU A 87 -15.21 -13.17 -8.47
N GLY A 88 -16.52 -13.20 -8.72
CA GLY A 88 -17.06 -13.00 -10.06
C GLY A 88 -16.63 -11.67 -10.68
N LEU A 89 -16.70 -10.59 -9.91
CA LEU A 89 -16.26 -9.27 -10.36
C LEU A 89 -14.75 -9.22 -10.64
N SER A 90 -13.94 -9.85 -9.79
CA SER A 90 -12.48 -9.89 -9.99
C SER A 90 -12.07 -10.60 -11.29
N VAL A 91 -12.79 -11.63 -11.70
CA VAL A 91 -12.56 -12.36 -12.96
C VAL A 91 -12.92 -11.49 -14.16
N VAL A 92 -14.03 -10.75 -14.09
CA VAL A 92 -14.43 -9.79 -15.13
C VAL A 92 -13.39 -8.66 -15.26
N LEU A 93 -12.86 -8.16 -14.15
CA LEU A 93 -11.80 -7.15 -14.20
C LEU A 93 -10.51 -7.70 -14.81
N LEU A 94 -10.23 -8.99 -14.65
CA LEU A 94 -9.03 -9.59 -15.20
C LEU A 94 -9.07 -9.73 -16.74
N THR A 95 -10.26 -9.91 -17.32
CA THR A 95 -10.40 -10.01 -18.78
C THR A 95 -10.14 -8.68 -19.48
N SER A 96 -10.37 -7.54 -18.82
CA SER A 96 -10.10 -6.20 -19.37
C SER A 96 -8.61 -5.86 -19.43
N VAL A 97 -7.77 -6.55 -18.65
CA VAL A 97 -6.32 -6.32 -18.54
C VAL A 97 -5.52 -7.07 -19.63
N SER A 98 -6.18 -7.85 -20.48
CA SER A 98 -5.55 -8.74 -21.46
C SER A 98 -4.81 -8.04 -22.62
N SER A 99 -4.65 -6.71 -22.62
CA SER A 99 -3.89 -6.03 -23.66
C SER A 99 -2.36 -6.11 -23.43
N PRO A 100 -1.57 -6.44 -24.46
CA PRO A 100 -0.10 -6.54 -24.38
C PRO A 100 0.60 -5.18 -24.15
N GLU A 101 -0.16 -4.07 -24.11
CA GLU A 101 0.38 -2.71 -23.95
C GLU A 101 0.89 -2.42 -22.54
N LEU A 102 0.45 -3.17 -21.52
CA LEU A 102 0.86 -2.97 -20.12
C LEU A 102 2.37 -3.13 -19.92
N LYS A 103 3.01 -4.00 -20.70
CA LYS A 103 4.47 -4.22 -20.63
C LYS A 103 5.26 -3.05 -21.23
N SER A 104 4.65 -2.26 -22.11
CA SER A 104 5.29 -1.07 -22.70
C SER A 104 5.30 0.12 -21.73
N ILE A 105 4.33 0.19 -20.82
CA ILE A 105 4.19 1.30 -19.86
C ILE A 105 5.09 1.10 -18.62
N LEU A 106 5.35 -0.14 -18.20
CA LEU A 106 6.09 -0.42 -16.96
C LEU A 106 7.61 -0.21 -17.03
N GLY A 107 8.14 0.22 -18.19
CA GLY A 107 9.55 0.58 -18.35
C GLY A 107 10.50 -0.62 -18.22
N SER A 108 11.77 -0.39 -18.57
CA SER A 108 12.84 -1.36 -18.34
C SER A 108 13.27 -1.37 -16.87
N SER A 109 13.71 -2.55 -16.41
CA SER A 109 14.12 -2.87 -15.04
C SER A 109 14.91 -1.76 -14.32
N SER A 110 14.29 -1.19 -13.29
CA SER A 110 14.77 -0.06 -12.49
C SER A 110 15.83 -0.47 -11.46
N TRP A 111 16.97 -1.00 -11.91
CA TRP A 111 18.13 -1.17 -11.02
C TRP A 111 18.90 0.15 -10.86
N SER A 112 19.04 0.94 -11.92
CA SER A 112 19.78 2.22 -11.89
C SER A 112 19.01 3.37 -11.25
N ALA A 113 17.69 3.26 -11.06
CA ALA A 113 16.86 4.39 -10.65
C ALA A 113 17.31 5.04 -9.32
N GLY A 114 17.92 4.27 -8.41
CA GLY A 114 18.46 4.82 -7.16
C GLY A 114 19.75 5.64 -7.35
N SER A 115 20.65 5.21 -8.25
CA SER A 115 21.85 5.98 -8.59
C SER A 115 21.52 7.21 -9.43
N ASP A 116 20.52 7.08 -10.31
CA ASP A 116 20.08 8.16 -11.21
C ASP A 116 19.47 9.34 -10.43
N LEU A 117 18.96 9.12 -9.21
CA LEU A 117 18.49 10.19 -8.31
C LEU A 117 19.61 11.01 -7.67
N LEU A 118 20.80 10.43 -7.50
CA LEU A 118 21.97 11.11 -6.93
C LEU A 118 22.84 11.79 -7.99
N GLU A 119 22.46 11.69 -9.27
CA GLU A 119 23.13 12.36 -10.36
C GLU A 119 22.89 13.88 -10.31
N GLU A 120 23.87 14.66 -10.77
CA GLU A 120 23.85 16.14 -10.68
C GLU A 120 22.57 16.77 -11.25
N LYS A 121 21.99 16.14 -12.28
CA LYS A 121 20.74 16.57 -12.91
C LYS A 121 19.52 16.52 -11.98
N ASN A 122 19.45 15.52 -11.09
CA ASN A 122 18.29 15.25 -10.22
C ASN A 122 18.53 15.71 -8.77
N LEU A 123 19.66 16.35 -8.48
CA LEU A 123 20.04 16.77 -7.14
C LEU A 123 19.00 17.72 -6.49
N SER A 124 18.34 18.55 -7.29
CA SER A 124 17.24 19.41 -6.83
C SER A 124 16.05 18.61 -6.28
N LEU A 125 15.68 17.50 -6.92
CA LEU A 125 14.64 16.60 -6.44
C LEU A 125 15.08 15.92 -5.15
N PHE A 126 16.31 15.42 -5.08
CA PHE A 126 16.84 14.80 -3.86
C PHE A 126 16.78 15.76 -2.66
N LEU A 127 17.23 17.01 -2.84
CA LEU A 127 17.15 18.03 -1.79
C LEU A 127 15.71 18.32 -1.37
N PHE A 128 14.78 18.40 -2.33
CA PHE A 128 13.37 18.62 -2.04
C PHE A 128 12.77 17.49 -1.19
N LEU A 129 13.04 16.22 -1.52
CA LEU A 129 12.59 15.07 -0.73
C LEU A 129 13.19 15.08 0.69
N ALA A 130 14.47 15.42 0.84
CA ALA A 130 15.12 15.51 2.14
C ALA A 130 14.49 16.59 3.03
N VAL A 131 14.22 17.77 2.47
CA VAL A 131 13.51 18.85 3.19
C VAL A 131 12.09 18.43 3.56
N LEU A 132 11.37 17.74 2.66
CA LEU A 132 10.03 17.22 2.95
C LEU A 132 10.03 16.29 4.17
N LEU A 133 10.96 15.33 4.22
CA LEU A 133 11.07 14.41 5.35
C LEU A 133 11.42 15.16 6.66
N LEU A 134 12.30 16.16 6.60
CA LEU A 134 12.64 16.99 7.76
C LEU A 134 11.43 17.79 8.25
N VAL A 135 10.65 18.37 7.34
CA VAL A 135 9.41 19.10 7.69
C VAL A 135 8.38 18.16 8.31
N MET A 136 8.19 16.95 7.76
CA MET A 136 7.27 15.96 8.34
C MET A 136 7.67 15.57 9.77
N LEU A 137 8.97 15.42 10.05
CA LEU A 137 9.47 15.20 11.40
C LEU A 137 9.12 16.38 12.33
N LEU A 138 9.36 17.62 11.88
CA LEU A 138 9.02 18.82 12.67
C LEU A 138 7.52 18.92 12.94
N VAL A 139 6.67 18.59 11.96
CA VAL A 139 5.21 18.57 12.11
C VAL A 139 4.81 17.57 13.19
N VAL A 140 5.34 16.34 13.17
CA VAL A 140 5.02 15.31 14.16
C VAL A 140 5.47 15.72 15.58
N VAL A 141 6.66 16.30 15.73
CA VAL A 141 7.16 16.79 17.03
C VAL A 141 6.28 17.93 17.56
N ARG A 142 5.86 18.85 16.68
CA ARG A 142 4.94 19.95 17.05
C ARG A 142 3.55 19.44 17.39
N SER A 143 3.01 18.47 16.66
CA SER A 143 1.68 17.91 16.92
C SER A 143 1.62 17.06 18.19
N SER A 144 2.74 16.42 18.56
CA SER A 144 2.85 15.63 19.81
C SER A 144 3.30 16.47 21.01
N GLY A 145 3.74 17.71 20.83
CA GLY A 145 4.21 18.59 21.90
C GLY A 145 3.07 19.11 22.78
N THR A 146 3.39 19.38 24.05
CA THR A 146 2.49 19.78 25.16
C THR A 146 1.67 21.07 24.96
N GLY A 147 1.74 21.73 23.79
CA GLY A 147 1.05 22.99 23.50
C GLY A 147 -0.34 22.88 22.86
N SER A 148 -0.85 21.68 22.53
CA SER A 148 -2.03 21.52 21.67
C SER A 148 -3.31 20.99 22.34
N LEU A 149 -3.35 20.80 23.67
CA LEU A 149 -4.56 20.35 24.36
C LEU A 149 -5.05 21.41 25.34
N LYS A 150 -5.63 22.50 24.81
CA LYS A 150 -6.67 23.22 25.55
C LYS A 150 -7.99 22.47 25.31
N ILE A 151 -8.23 21.39 26.06
CA ILE A 151 -9.60 20.97 26.33
C ILE A 151 -10.17 22.07 27.22
N GLY A 152 -10.96 22.96 26.62
CA GLY A 152 -11.85 23.83 27.37
C GLY A 152 -12.94 22.99 28.00
N SER A 153 -13.04 23.08 29.33
CA SER A 153 -14.19 22.69 30.12
C SER A 153 -15.45 23.44 29.71
#